data_AF-A0A914F8L7-F1
#
_entry.id   AF-A0A914F8L7-F1
#
_cell.length_a   1.000
_cell.length_b   1.000
_cell.length_c   1.000
_cell.angle_alpha   90.00
_cell.angle_beta   90.00
_cell.angle_gamma   90.00
#
_symmetry.space_group_name_H-M   'P 1'
#
loop_
_entity.id
_entity.type
_entity.pdbx_description
1 polymer ?
#
loop_
_entity_poly.entity_id
_entity_poly.type
_entity_poly.pdbx_seq_one_letter_code
_entity_poly.pdbx_strand_id
1 'polypeptide(L)'
;MSVDMNLVNAGLQAVVGKQFFSSSESGTLIPITSDQLFKYTYPIMKVPDVNGKFVIYVKTLAGKTLTLPCEPNFTIEQVRALIRNREGVQPDQQRLIFCATEFEFWTTKNNHILKSNTGRQLEDGRTLKDYNIQKESTVHLIHRLRGGFSGGYHIDKEFFDPRFNFNFQKLDDLNRTFLRGGKKYSRPLGSKRYAIKVLGKYADSKWLGCIAKCKRFAYGRGIYCTPDPETARQYAKEYTYQGKEYKLIFQSRIDPNKMVVVKQAGVDGLGEYWLLPEGGYLRPYGICVYPA
;
A
#
# COMPACT_ATOMS: atom_id res chain seq x y z
N MET A 1 -26.18 -7.30 -5.52
CA MET A 1 -25.74 -7.28 -4.11
C MET A 1 -25.41 -5.85 -3.73
N SER A 2 -26.13 -5.26 -2.77
CA SER A 2 -25.81 -3.92 -2.23
C SER A 2 -24.51 -3.96 -1.43
N VAL A 3 -23.85 -2.81 -1.27
CA VAL A 3 -22.66 -2.68 -0.43
C VAL A 3 -23.10 -2.41 1.00
N ASP A 4 -22.60 -3.21 1.94
CA ASP A 4 -22.74 -2.92 3.37
C ASP A 4 -21.67 -1.89 3.77
N MET A 5 -22.03 -0.62 3.69
CA MET A 5 -21.08 0.49 3.92
C MET A 5 -20.56 0.52 5.35
N ASN A 6 -21.36 0.13 6.34
CA ASN A 6 -20.95 0.14 7.74
C ASN A 6 -19.91 -0.95 8.02
N LEU A 7 -20.15 -2.16 7.52
CA LEU A 7 -19.19 -3.27 7.60
C LEU A 7 -17.87 -2.92 6.89
N VAL A 8 -17.95 -2.30 5.71
CA VAL A 8 -16.77 -1.89 4.95
C VAL A 8 -16.02 -0.77 5.66
N ASN A 9 -16.71 0.26 6.15
CA ASN A 9 -16.09 1.36 6.89
C ASN A 9 -15.35 0.87 8.15
N ALA A 10 -15.95 -0.06 8.90
CA ALA A 10 -15.30 -0.68 10.07
C ALA A 10 -14.00 -1.40 9.68
N GLY A 11 -14.02 -2.17 8.59
CA GLY A 11 -12.84 -2.86 8.09
C GLY A 11 -11.76 -1.90 7.59
N LEU A 12 -12.15 -0.83 6.89
CA LEU A 12 -11.22 0.18 6.41
C LEU A 12 -10.61 0.99 7.55
N GLN A 13 -11.38 1.30 8.58
CA GLN A 13 -10.87 1.91 9.80
C GLN A 13 -9.83 1.00 10.47
N ALA A 14 -10.08 -0.30 10.54
CA ALA A 14 -9.13 -1.25 11.11
C ALA A 14 -7.80 -1.27 10.33
N VAL A 15 -7.86 -1.24 8.99
CA VAL A 15 -6.68 -1.31 8.10
C VAL A 15 -5.92 0.02 8.00
N VAL A 16 -6.63 1.13 7.88
CA VAL A 16 -6.03 2.46 7.67
C VAL A 16 -5.65 3.12 9.00
N GLY A 17 -6.33 2.77 10.09
CA GLY A 17 -6.13 3.37 11.42
C GLY A 17 -6.75 4.76 11.57
N LYS A 18 -7.66 5.15 10.67
CA LYS A 18 -8.37 6.44 10.67
C LYS A 18 -9.87 6.20 10.59
N GLN A 19 -10.69 7.10 11.13
CA GLN A 19 -12.15 6.93 11.15
C GLN A 19 -12.75 7.09 9.75
N PHE A 20 -13.73 6.23 9.42
CA PHE A 20 -14.50 6.28 8.19
C PHE A 20 -15.98 6.45 8.52
N PHE A 21 -16.63 7.42 7.89
CA PHE A 21 -18.04 7.77 8.10
C PHE A 21 -18.90 7.42 6.88
N SER A 22 -20.18 7.14 7.12
CA SER A 22 -21.12 6.62 6.12
C SER A 22 -21.64 7.69 5.14
N SER A 23 -21.63 8.97 5.52
CA SER A 23 -21.76 10.15 4.66
C SER A 23 -21.60 11.42 5.51
N SER A 24 -21.65 12.60 4.90
CA SER A 24 -21.44 13.94 5.48
C SER A 24 -22.32 14.27 6.70
N GLU A 25 -22.04 13.67 7.85
CA GLU A 25 -22.47 14.20 9.14
C GLU A 25 -21.64 15.46 9.43
N SER A 26 -22.22 16.62 9.08
CA SER A 26 -21.95 17.98 9.58
C SER A 26 -20.51 18.39 9.95
N GLY A 27 -19.51 17.83 9.28
CA GLY A 27 -18.11 18.10 9.54
C GLY A 27 -17.29 17.93 8.26
N THR A 28 -16.13 18.58 8.22
CA THR A 28 -15.16 18.60 7.13
C THR A 28 -14.62 17.20 6.83
N LEU A 29 -15.43 16.28 6.31
CA LEU A 29 -15.00 14.93 5.92
C LEU A 29 -14.27 15.01 4.59
N ILE A 30 -13.11 14.36 4.50
CA ILE A 30 -12.33 14.32 3.26
C ILE A 30 -12.77 13.09 2.45
N PRO A 31 -13.15 13.23 1.17
CA PRO A 31 -13.41 12.08 0.31
C PRO A 31 -12.09 11.33 0.08
N ILE A 32 -12.10 10.02 0.28
CA ILE A 32 -10.93 9.18 0.02
C ILE A 32 -11.05 8.47 -1.32
N THR A 33 -10.05 8.67 -2.18
CA THR A 33 -10.03 8.03 -3.49
C THR A 33 -9.59 6.57 -3.38
N SER A 34 -9.92 5.77 -4.40
CA SER A 34 -9.46 4.38 -4.46
C SER A 34 -7.94 4.28 -4.47
N ASP A 35 -7.22 5.18 -5.16
CA ASP A 35 -5.76 5.20 -5.17
C ASP A 35 -5.16 5.55 -3.80
N GLN A 36 -5.77 6.50 -3.08
CA GLN A 36 -5.35 6.82 -1.71
C GLN A 36 -5.53 5.62 -0.79
N LEU A 37 -6.70 4.98 -0.85
CA LEU A 37 -7.00 3.78 -0.08
C LEU A 37 -6.03 2.65 -0.44
N PHE A 38 -5.71 2.49 -1.72
CA PHE A 38 -4.74 1.53 -2.21
C PHE A 38 -3.33 1.79 -1.67
N LYS A 39 -2.87 3.05 -1.63
CA LYS A 39 -1.59 3.40 -1.01
C LYS A 39 -1.55 3.05 0.49
N TYR A 40 -2.67 3.23 1.19
CA TYR A 40 -2.78 2.85 2.60
C TYR A 40 -2.83 1.34 2.83
N THR A 41 -3.18 0.54 1.81
CA THR A 41 -3.47 -0.89 1.98
C THR A 41 -2.51 -1.80 1.23
N TYR A 42 -1.74 -1.27 0.28
CA TYR A 42 -0.64 -1.98 -0.37
C TYR A 42 0.54 -2.01 0.61
N PRO A 43 0.80 -3.11 1.34
CA PRO A 43 2.16 -3.32 1.81
C PRO A 43 3.03 -3.33 0.55
N ILE A 44 4.10 -2.55 0.52
CA ILE A 44 5.23 -2.91 -0.34
C ILE A 44 5.67 -4.26 0.19
N MET A 45 5.11 -5.32 -0.39
CA MET A 45 5.34 -6.70 0.01
C MET A 45 6.79 -6.98 -0.27
N LYS A 46 7.53 -7.21 0.81
CA LYS A 46 8.95 -7.56 0.82
C LYS A 46 9.74 -6.70 -0.15
N VAL A 47 10.20 -5.57 0.37
CA VAL A 47 11.50 -5.04 -0.04
C VAL A 47 12.44 -6.22 -0.31
N PRO A 48 13.12 -6.25 -1.48
CA PRO A 48 13.96 -7.38 -1.89
C PRO A 48 14.82 -7.84 -0.72
N ASP A 49 15.06 -9.15 -0.61
CA ASP A 49 15.90 -9.73 0.43
C ASP A 49 17.28 -9.08 0.35
N VAL A 50 17.41 -7.98 1.09
CA VAL A 50 18.59 -7.18 1.21
C VAL A 50 19.48 -8.00 2.11
N ASN A 51 20.27 -8.89 1.49
CA ASN A 51 21.44 -9.54 2.08
C ASN A 51 22.08 -8.52 3.01
N GLY A 52 21.86 -8.63 4.33
CA GLY A 52 21.82 -7.54 5.33
C GLY A 52 23.08 -6.70 5.53
N LYS A 53 23.73 -6.28 4.44
CA LYS A 53 25.00 -5.60 4.36
C LYS A 53 24.84 -4.10 4.54
N PHE A 54 23.70 -3.53 4.14
CA PHE A 54 23.39 -2.12 4.28
C PHE A 54 22.15 -1.93 5.15
N VAL A 55 22.36 -1.36 6.33
CA VAL A 55 21.34 -1.20 7.38
C VAL A 55 21.41 0.24 7.85
N ILE A 56 20.25 0.87 8.07
CA ILE A 56 20.16 2.17 8.72
C ILE A 56 19.34 2.05 10.01
N TYR A 57 19.54 2.98 10.93
CA TYR A 57 18.78 3.07 12.15
C TYR A 57 17.72 4.16 12.04
N VAL A 58 16.50 3.86 12.45
CA VAL A 58 15.43 4.86 12.57
C VAL A 58 15.08 5.04 14.03
N LYS A 59 15.38 6.21 14.59
CA LYS A 59 15.03 6.56 15.98
C LYS A 59 13.70 7.29 16.02
N THR A 60 12.77 6.78 16.80
CA THR A 60 11.50 7.46 17.08
C THR A 60 11.68 8.49 18.20
N LEU A 61 10.76 9.45 18.30
CA LEU A 61 10.73 10.40 19.41
C LEU A 61 10.53 9.73 20.79
N ALA A 62 9.97 8.52 20.83
CA ALA A 62 9.81 7.73 22.05
C ALA A 62 11.11 7.00 22.48
N GLY A 63 12.23 7.23 21.79
CA GLY A 63 13.52 6.59 22.09
C GLY A 63 13.70 5.18 21.51
N LYS A 64 12.67 4.61 20.86
CA LYS A 64 12.75 3.31 20.18
C LYS A 64 13.62 3.43 18.93
N THR A 65 14.54 2.47 18.74
CA THR A 65 15.39 2.39 17.55
C THR A 65 14.97 1.20 16.68
N LEU A 66 14.74 1.45 15.39
CA LEU A 66 14.37 0.44 14.41
C LEU A 66 15.56 0.16 13.50
N THR A 67 15.86 -1.12 13.28
CA THR A 67 16.97 -1.56 12.42
C THR A 67 16.47 -1.88 11.02
N LEU A 68 16.55 -0.95 10.07
CA LEU A 68 15.98 -1.14 8.73
C LEU A 68 17.04 -1.60 7.72
N PRO A 69 16.94 -2.85 7.21
CA PRO A 69 17.78 -3.28 6.10
C PRO A 69 17.27 -2.60 4.82
N CYS A 70 18.19 -2.04 4.04
CA CYS A 70 17.90 -1.26 2.84
C CYS A 70 19.05 -1.28 1.84
N GLU A 71 18.92 -0.61 0.70
CA GLU A 71 20.01 -0.36 -0.25
C GLU A 71 20.23 1.14 -0.44
N PRO A 72 21.45 1.60 -0.80
CA PRO A 72 21.74 3.02 -1.02
C PRO A 72 20.85 3.69 -2.09
N ASN A 73 20.40 2.93 -3.08
CA ASN A 73 19.52 3.39 -4.17
C ASN A 73 18.03 3.41 -3.77
N PHE A 74 17.67 2.98 -2.56
CA PHE A 74 16.28 3.01 -2.12
C PHE A 74 15.78 4.45 -2.06
N THR A 75 14.59 4.63 -2.62
CA THR A 75 13.83 5.87 -2.51
C THR A 75 13.32 6.09 -1.09
N ILE A 76 13.10 7.34 -0.72
CA ILE A 76 12.51 7.69 0.58
C ILE A 76 11.10 7.09 0.71
N GLU A 77 10.34 6.92 -0.38
CA GLU A 77 9.04 6.24 -0.36
C GLU A 77 9.16 4.77 0.06
N GLN A 78 10.19 4.06 -0.42
CA GLN A 78 10.47 2.68 -0.02
C GLN A 78 10.89 2.60 1.46
N VAL A 79 11.70 3.54 1.94
CA VAL A 79 12.09 3.61 3.36
C VAL A 79 10.87 3.87 4.25
N ARG A 80 9.96 4.77 3.84
CA ARG A 80 8.71 5.02 4.58
C ARG A 80 7.82 3.78 4.64
N ALA A 81 7.76 3.00 3.57
CA ALA A 81 7.00 1.76 3.56
C ALA A 81 7.60 0.71 4.50
N LEU A 82 8.93 0.61 4.59
CA LEU A 82 9.61 -0.24 5.58
C LEU A 82 9.24 0.14 7.01
N ILE A 83 9.24 1.44 7.31
CA ILE A 83 8.82 1.96 8.62
C ILE A 83 7.35 1.63 8.89
N ARG A 84 6.45 1.82 7.92
CA ARG A 84 5.03 1.46 8.05
C ARG A 84 4.87 -0.02 8.37
N ASN A 85 5.58 -0.89 7.66
CA ASN A 85 5.49 -2.33 7.89
C ASN A 85 5.97 -2.75 9.29
N ARG A 86 6.86 -1.97 9.92
CA ARG A 86 7.39 -2.29 11.26
C ARG A 86 6.67 -1.60 12.41
N GLU A 87 6.29 -0.33 12.25
CA GLU A 87 5.66 0.47 13.30
C GLU A 87 4.16 0.74 13.08
N GLY A 88 3.62 0.41 11.91
CA GLY A 88 2.23 0.72 11.55
C GLY A 88 1.96 2.20 11.22
N VAL A 89 2.96 3.07 11.26
CA VAL A 89 2.82 4.51 10.97
C VAL A 89 2.70 4.73 9.46
N GLN A 90 1.65 5.43 9.01
CA GLN A 90 1.43 5.63 7.57
C GLN A 90 2.47 6.57 6.95
N PRO A 91 2.92 6.35 5.69
CA PRO A 91 3.98 7.13 5.04
C PRO A 91 3.77 8.64 5.03
N ASP A 92 2.52 9.09 4.89
CA ASP A 92 2.11 10.50 4.91
C ASP A 92 2.23 11.13 6.30
N GLN A 93 2.18 10.32 7.35
CA GLN A 93 2.35 10.71 8.75
C GLN A 93 3.81 10.64 9.21
N GLN A 94 4.71 10.10 8.40
CA GLN A 94 6.12 10.05 8.73
C GLN A 94 6.80 11.37 8.35
N ARG A 95 7.65 11.91 9.22
CA ARG A 95 8.62 12.95 8.90
C ARG A 95 9.99 12.39 9.23
N LEU A 96 10.75 12.11 8.20
CA LEU A 96 12.12 11.60 8.36
C LEU A 96 13.08 12.78 8.29
N ILE A 97 13.94 12.88 9.29
CA ILE A 97 15.00 13.89 9.36
C ILE A 97 16.33 13.16 9.49
N PHE A 98 17.26 13.46 8.60
CA PHE A 98 18.63 13.00 8.70
C PHE A 98 19.51 14.19 9.09
N CYS A 99 20.26 14.03 10.18
CA CYS A 99 21.28 15.00 10.57
C CYS A 99 22.63 14.45 10.10
N ALA A 100 23.08 14.89 8.94
CA ALA A 100 24.46 14.68 8.54
C ALA A 100 25.34 15.61 9.36
N THR A 101 26.45 15.11 9.88
CA THR A 101 27.57 15.97 10.28
C THR A 101 28.29 16.35 9.00
N GLU A 102 27.87 17.44 8.35
CA GLU A 102 28.65 17.99 7.24
C GLU A 102 29.79 18.83 7.82
N PHE A 103 31.02 18.51 7.42
CA PHE A 103 32.13 19.45 7.56
C PHE A 103 32.00 20.45 6.41
N GLU A 104 31.29 21.55 6.64
CA GLU A 104 31.45 22.72 5.78
C GLU A 104 32.80 23.36 6.12
N PHE A 105 33.78 23.20 5.22
CA PHE A 105 34.99 24.02 5.26
C PHE A 105 34.62 25.46 4.89
N TRP A 106 34.23 26.26 5.88
CA TRP A 106 34.26 27.71 5.74
C TRP A 106 35.57 28.21 6.33
N THR A 107 36.51 28.61 5.48
CA THR A 107 37.69 29.36 5.90
C THR A 107 37.28 30.80 6.14
N THR A 108 36.73 31.10 7.32
CA THR A 108 36.72 32.50 7.76
C THR A 108 38.18 32.85 8.10
N LYS A 109 38.62 34.09 7.79
CA LYS A 109 40.00 34.59 8.04
C LYS A 109 40.54 34.37 9.47
N ASN A 110 39.72 33.89 10.40
CA ASN A 110 40.08 33.46 11.74
C ASN A 110 39.55 32.02 11.99
N ASN A 111 40.35 31.00 11.65
CA ASN A 111 40.31 29.57 12.03
C ASN A 111 39.23 29.08 13.03
N HIS A 112 37.94 29.22 12.71
CA HIS A 112 36.86 28.55 13.42
C HIS A 112 36.10 27.66 12.44
N ILE A 113 36.22 26.34 12.62
CA ILE A 113 35.41 25.35 11.90
C ILE A 113 34.02 25.39 12.55
N LEU A 114 33.05 25.98 11.86
CA LEU A 114 31.64 25.89 12.24
C LEU A 114 31.12 24.52 11.77
N LYS A 115 30.91 23.59 12.70
CA LYS A 115 30.15 22.37 12.41
C LYS A 115 28.67 22.76 12.27
N SER A 116 28.17 22.76 11.04
CA SER A 116 26.74 22.90 10.78
C SER A 116 26.06 21.54 10.96
N ASN A 117 25.27 21.39 12.03
CA ASN A 117 24.39 20.23 12.22
C ASN A 117 22.99 20.57 11.69
N THR A 118 22.87 20.81 10.39
CA THR A 118 21.55 21.05 9.78
C THR A 118 20.82 19.73 9.56
N GLY A 119 19.74 19.53 10.32
CA GLY A 119 18.82 18.41 10.08
C GLY A 119 18.07 18.59 8.77
N ARG A 120 18.27 17.66 7.83
CA ARG A 120 17.64 17.69 6.51
C ARG A 120 16.41 16.78 6.48
N GLN A 121 15.27 17.33 6.09
CA GLN A 121 14.06 16.54 5.90
C GLN A 121 14.17 15.71 4.61
N LEU A 122 13.82 14.43 4.71
CA LEU A 122 13.84 13.51 3.57
C LEU A 122 12.53 13.63 2.77
N GLU A 123 12.67 13.73 1.45
CA GLU A 123 11.61 13.96 0.46
C GLU A 123 11.41 12.74 -0.43
N ASP A 124 10.17 12.49 -0.81
CA ASP A 124 9.78 11.44 -1.74
C ASP A 124 10.41 11.70 -3.13
N GLY A 125 10.67 10.65 -3.92
CA GLY A 125 11.35 10.74 -5.22
C GLY A 125 12.89 10.86 -5.15
N ARG A 126 13.47 11.11 -3.97
CA ARG A 126 14.93 11.05 -3.75
C ARG A 126 15.33 9.71 -3.13
N THR A 127 16.61 9.36 -3.25
CA THR A 127 17.21 8.13 -2.70
C THR A 127 18.00 8.39 -1.42
N LEU A 128 18.33 7.34 -0.66
CA LEU A 128 19.25 7.43 0.48
C LEU A 128 20.62 8.00 0.06
N LYS A 129 21.11 7.61 -1.11
CA LYS A 129 22.35 8.13 -1.70
C LYS A 129 22.29 9.63 -1.99
N ASP A 130 21.15 10.16 -2.42
CA ASP A 130 21.00 11.62 -2.69
C ASP A 130 21.15 12.48 -1.42
N TYR A 131 20.93 11.86 -0.26
CA TYR A 131 21.14 12.46 1.07
C TYR A 131 22.48 12.07 1.70
N ASN A 132 23.32 11.34 0.98
CA ASN A 132 24.57 10.77 1.47
C ASN A 132 24.38 9.94 2.76
N ILE A 133 23.24 9.26 2.88
CA ILE A 133 22.96 8.38 4.02
C ILE A 133 23.79 7.11 3.83
N GLN A 134 24.70 6.87 4.76
CA GLN A 134 25.62 5.73 4.75
C GLN A 134 25.07 4.57 5.59
N LYS A 135 25.71 3.41 5.49
CA LYS A 135 25.46 2.29 6.39
C LYS A 135 25.58 2.76 7.85
N GLU A 136 24.70 2.25 8.71
CA GLU A 136 24.62 2.54 10.14
C GLU A 136 24.27 4.00 10.48
N SER A 137 23.89 4.81 9.47
CA SER A 137 23.38 6.15 9.71
C SER A 137 22.08 6.13 10.51
N THR A 138 21.88 7.16 11.33
CA THR A 138 20.65 7.33 12.11
C THR A 138 19.75 8.38 11.47
N VAL A 139 18.53 7.98 11.12
CA VAL A 139 17.43 8.84 10.68
C VAL A 139 16.44 8.99 11.84
N HIS A 140 15.96 10.21 12.08
CA HIS A 140 14.95 10.47 13.09
C HIS A 140 13.55 10.42 12.46
N LEU A 141 12.69 9.55 13.02
CA LEU A 141 11.27 9.50 12.70
C LEU A 141 10.51 10.41 13.67
N ILE A 142 9.94 11.46 13.11
CA ILE A 142 9.00 12.36 13.76
C ILE A 142 7.62 12.08 13.19
N HIS A 143 6.61 11.98 14.05
CA HIS A 143 5.23 11.95 13.58
C HIS A 143 4.89 13.35 13.06
N ARG A 144 4.41 13.46 11.82
CA ARG A 144 3.82 14.71 11.34
C ARG A 144 2.59 14.99 12.19
N LEU A 145 2.75 15.86 13.18
CA LEU A 145 1.65 16.52 13.87
C LEU A 145 1.02 17.48 12.85
N ARG A 146 0.14 16.97 12.00
CA ARG A 146 -0.86 17.85 11.39
C ARG A 146 -1.78 18.21 12.56
N GLY A 147 -1.93 19.51 12.85
CA GLY A 147 -2.94 20.00 13.78
C GLY A 147 -4.23 19.23 13.52
N GLY A 148 -4.77 18.62 14.58
CA GLY A 148 -5.68 17.48 14.48
C GLY A 148 -6.74 17.68 13.42
N PHE A 149 -6.56 17.03 12.27
CA PHE A 149 -7.70 16.73 11.43
C PHE A 149 -8.45 15.62 12.17
N SER A 150 -9.34 16.05 13.05
CA SER A 150 -10.33 15.23 13.75
C SER A 150 -11.48 14.82 12.83
N GLY A 151 -11.49 15.28 11.57
CA GLY A 151 -12.41 14.77 10.56
C GLY A 151 -12.05 13.34 10.17
N GLY A 152 -13.05 12.54 9.81
CA GLY A 152 -12.80 11.23 9.18
C GLY A 152 -12.80 11.31 7.67
N TYR A 153 -12.56 10.15 7.07
CA TYR A 153 -12.81 9.95 5.65
C TYR A 153 -14.27 9.58 5.43
N HIS A 154 -14.77 9.90 4.25
CA HIS A 154 -15.97 9.26 3.74
C HIS A 154 -15.67 8.64 2.38
N ILE A 155 -16.42 7.60 2.07
CA ILE A 155 -16.38 6.91 0.79
C ILE A 155 -17.55 7.42 -0.03
N ASP A 156 -17.25 8.03 -1.17
CA ASP A 156 -18.28 8.52 -2.08
C ASP A 156 -19.21 7.41 -2.54
N LYS A 157 -20.47 7.75 -2.81
CA LYS A 157 -21.44 6.81 -3.39
C LYS A 157 -20.97 6.23 -4.73
N GLU A 158 -20.15 6.97 -5.47
CA GLU A 158 -19.55 6.53 -6.73
C GLU A 158 -18.26 5.69 -6.57
N PHE A 159 -17.83 5.44 -5.34
CA PHE A 159 -16.64 4.65 -5.09
C PHE A 159 -16.81 3.21 -5.57
N PHE A 160 -17.97 2.62 -5.32
CA PHE A 160 -18.31 1.24 -5.70
C PHE A 160 -19.06 1.18 -7.03
N ASP A 161 -18.98 0.02 -7.68
CA ASP A 161 -19.82 -0.34 -8.81
C ASP A 161 -20.64 -1.60 -8.46
N PRO A 162 -21.81 -1.43 -7.82
CA PRO A 162 -22.59 -2.56 -7.29
C PRO A 162 -23.02 -3.59 -8.33
N ARG A 163 -23.04 -3.21 -9.61
CA ARG A 163 -23.32 -4.11 -10.75
C ARG A 163 -22.34 -5.28 -10.83
N PHE A 164 -21.14 -5.11 -10.27
CA PHE A 164 -20.07 -6.12 -10.29
C PHE A 164 -19.72 -6.69 -8.90
N ASN A 165 -20.58 -6.42 -7.91
CA ASN A 165 -20.49 -7.06 -6.61
C ASN A 165 -20.77 -8.56 -6.77
N PHE A 166 -20.02 -9.39 -6.06
CA PHE A 166 -20.14 -10.84 -6.16
C PHE A 166 -19.98 -11.52 -4.81
N ASN A 167 -20.82 -12.51 -4.53
CA ASN A 167 -20.74 -13.31 -3.31
C ASN A 167 -20.00 -14.63 -3.58
N PHE A 168 -18.80 -14.77 -3.02
CA PHE A 168 -17.97 -15.97 -3.13
C PHE A 168 -18.10 -16.90 -1.90
N GLN A 169 -18.97 -16.60 -0.93
CA GLN A 169 -19.08 -17.35 0.32
C GLN A 169 -19.53 -18.81 0.14
N LYS A 170 -20.34 -19.08 -0.88
CA LYS A 170 -20.92 -20.40 -1.15
C LYS A 170 -20.36 -21.05 -2.42
N LEU A 171 -19.20 -20.60 -2.88
CA LEU A 171 -18.57 -21.15 -4.08
C LEU A 171 -17.38 -22.03 -3.71
N ASP A 172 -17.21 -23.07 -4.51
CA ASP A 172 -15.99 -23.85 -4.59
C ASP A 172 -15.35 -23.72 -5.99
N ASP A 173 -14.04 -23.94 -6.04
CA ASP A 173 -13.24 -24.00 -7.27
C ASP A 173 -12.84 -25.44 -7.60
N LEU A 174 -13.51 -26.44 -7.00
CA LEU A 174 -13.10 -27.84 -7.13
C LEU A 174 -12.99 -28.22 -8.62
N ASN A 175 -11.78 -28.64 -9.01
CA ASN A 175 -11.40 -29.04 -10.36
C ASN A 175 -11.58 -27.98 -11.46
N ARG A 176 -11.69 -26.68 -11.11
CA ARG A 176 -11.82 -25.59 -12.08
C ARG A 176 -10.62 -24.66 -12.01
N THR A 177 -9.97 -24.47 -13.17
CA THR A 177 -8.92 -23.47 -13.31
C THR A 177 -9.50 -22.21 -13.94
N PHE A 178 -9.40 -21.09 -13.23
CA PHE A 178 -9.82 -19.80 -13.76
C PHE A 178 -8.60 -19.03 -14.28
N LEU A 179 -8.76 -18.39 -15.45
CA LEU A 179 -7.74 -17.55 -16.05
C LEU A 179 -8.18 -16.09 -16.11
N ARG A 180 -7.22 -15.18 -15.86
CA ARG A 180 -7.36 -13.73 -16.01
C ARG A 180 -6.09 -13.15 -16.60
N GLY A 181 -6.20 -12.39 -17.69
CA GLY A 181 -5.03 -11.90 -18.42
C GLY A 181 -4.04 -13.01 -18.83
N GLY A 182 -4.55 -14.21 -19.13
CA GLY A 182 -3.71 -15.37 -19.47
C GLY A 182 -2.99 -16.05 -18.29
N LYS A 183 -3.20 -15.61 -17.05
CA LYS A 183 -2.60 -16.21 -15.84
C LYS A 183 -3.65 -16.90 -14.96
N LYS A 184 -3.23 -17.92 -14.21
CA LYS A 184 -4.07 -18.59 -13.20
C LYS A 184 -4.55 -17.56 -12.19
N TYR A 185 -5.85 -17.62 -11.89
CA TYR A 185 -6.52 -16.70 -10.99
C TYR A 185 -7.22 -17.47 -9.89
N SER A 186 -6.73 -17.32 -8.66
CA SER A 186 -7.42 -17.77 -7.46
C SER A 186 -8.56 -16.80 -7.13
N ARG A 187 -9.81 -17.30 -7.15
CA ARG A 187 -10.96 -16.48 -6.75
C ARG A 187 -10.92 -16.25 -5.24
N PRO A 188 -11.40 -15.09 -4.72
CA PRO A 188 -11.44 -14.83 -3.29
C PRO A 188 -12.61 -15.60 -2.63
N LEU A 189 -12.52 -16.93 -2.63
CA LEU A 189 -13.53 -17.84 -2.06
C LEU A 189 -13.76 -17.54 -0.58
N GLY A 190 -14.99 -17.72 -0.11
CA GLY A 190 -15.36 -17.40 1.28
C GLY A 190 -15.66 -15.92 1.54
N SER A 191 -15.46 -15.02 0.57
CA SER A 191 -15.67 -13.58 0.75
C SER A 191 -16.96 -13.03 0.12
N LYS A 192 -17.42 -11.88 0.61
CA LYS A 192 -18.26 -10.96 -0.17
C LYS A 192 -17.35 -9.93 -0.83
N ARG A 193 -17.37 -9.87 -2.15
CA ARG A 193 -16.52 -8.97 -2.94
C ARG A 193 -17.32 -7.78 -3.45
N TYR A 194 -16.98 -6.60 -2.96
CA TYR A 194 -17.51 -5.32 -3.41
C TYR A 194 -16.60 -4.72 -4.48
N ALA A 195 -17.15 -4.42 -5.66
CA ALA A 195 -16.37 -3.94 -6.79
C ALA A 195 -16.12 -2.43 -6.68
N ILE A 196 -14.88 -2.00 -6.91
CA ILE A 196 -14.53 -0.58 -7.00
C ILE A 196 -14.82 -0.09 -8.42
N LYS A 197 -15.47 1.07 -8.55
CA LYS A 197 -15.66 1.75 -9.84
C LYS A 197 -14.29 2.19 -10.34
N VAL A 198 -13.85 1.69 -11.49
CA VAL A 198 -12.55 2.06 -12.10
C VAL A 198 -12.68 2.67 -13.50
N LEU A 199 -13.83 2.52 -14.14
CA LEU A 199 -14.08 3.07 -15.46
C LEU A 199 -14.16 4.60 -15.39
N GLY A 200 -13.45 5.28 -16.29
CA GLY A 200 -13.40 6.75 -16.32
C GLY A 200 -12.54 7.39 -15.23
N LYS A 201 -11.93 6.60 -14.33
CA LYS A 201 -11.04 7.12 -13.27
C LYS A 201 -9.58 7.23 -13.69
N TYR A 202 -9.17 6.52 -14.75
CA TYR A 202 -7.78 6.43 -15.18
C TYR A 202 -7.67 6.75 -16.67
N ALA A 203 -6.61 7.49 -17.05
CA ALA A 203 -6.33 7.86 -18.44
C ALA A 203 -6.16 6.63 -19.33
N ASP A 204 -5.44 5.60 -18.86
CA ASP A 204 -5.39 4.28 -19.51
C ASP A 204 -6.21 3.25 -18.73
N SER A 205 -7.30 2.80 -19.35
CA SER A 205 -8.23 1.82 -18.79
C SER A 205 -8.51 0.64 -19.74
N LYS A 206 -7.77 0.52 -20.85
CA LYS A 206 -8.00 -0.53 -21.85
C LYS A 206 -7.83 -1.94 -21.25
N TRP A 207 -6.84 -2.11 -20.38
CA TRP A 207 -6.55 -3.37 -19.68
C TRP A 207 -7.53 -3.66 -18.52
N LEU A 208 -8.17 -2.63 -17.96
CA LEU A 208 -9.23 -2.75 -16.95
C LEU A 208 -10.54 -3.30 -17.53
N GLY A 209 -10.64 -3.41 -18.86
CA GLY A 209 -11.68 -4.18 -19.55
C GLY A 209 -13.03 -3.50 -19.54
N CYS A 210 -13.17 -2.43 -20.32
CA CYS A 210 -14.45 -2.04 -20.87
C CYS A 210 -14.26 -1.66 -22.35
N ILE A 211 -14.95 -2.37 -23.23
CA ILE A 211 -15.35 -1.83 -24.54
C ILE A 211 -16.76 -1.29 -24.33
N ALA A 212 -17.09 -0.18 -24.99
CA ALA A 212 -18.43 0.38 -25.08
C ALA A 212 -19.53 -0.71 -25.07
N LYS A 213 -20.62 -0.50 -24.31
CA LYS A 213 -21.82 -1.37 -24.14
C LYS A 213 -21.90 -2.28 -22.90
N CYS A 214 -21.21 -1.98 -21.79
CA CYS A 214 -21.40 -2.69 -20.49
C CYS A 214 -21.14 -4.21 -20.50
N LYS A 215 -20.61 -4.79 -21.59
CA LYS A 215 -20.20 -6.19 -21.65
C LYS A 215 -18.74 -6.29 -21.22
N ARG A 216 -18.53 -6.70 -19.98
CA ARG A 216 -17.21 -7.06 -19.48
C ARG A 216 -16.77 -8.35 -20.17
N PHE A 217 -15.51 -8.46 -20.57
CA PHE A 217 -14.98 -9.74 -21.02
C PHE A 217 -15.22 -10.78 -19.92
N ALA A 218 -15.73 -11.97 -20.29
CA ALA A 218 -15.78 -13.12 -19.38
C ALA A 218 -14.39 -13.41 -18.77
N TYR A 219 -13.33 -13.02 -19.49
CA TYR A 219 -11.92 -13.04 -19.12
C TYR A 219 -11.32 -11.65 -19.35
N GLY A 220 -11.34 -10.77 -18.35
CA GLY A 220 -10.72 -9.44 -18.45
C GLY A 220 -9.25 -9.49 -18.86
N ARG A 221 -8.78 -8.50 -19.63
CA ARG A 221 -7.38 -8.39 -20.08
C ARG A 221 -6.39 -8.22 -18.92
N GLY A 222 -6.72 -7.40 -17.92
CA GLY A 222 -5.90 -7.27 -16.71
C GLY A 222 -5.89 -8.51 -15.82
N ILE A 223 -4.75 -8.81 -15.19
CA ILE A 223 -4.57 -9.89 -14.22
C ILE A 223 -5.02 -9.39 -12.84
N TYR A 224 -5.79 -10.18 -12.11
CA TYR A 224 -6.12 -9.84 -10.73
C TYR A 224 -4.92 -10.18 -9.86
N CYS A 225 -4.45 -9.21 -9.10
CA CYS A 225 -3.36 -9.38 -8.17
C CYS A 225 -3.85 -9.10 -6.76
N THR A 226 -3.71 -10.14 -5.97
CA THR A 226 -3.29 -10.07 -4.58
C THR A 226 -2.12 -11.06 -4.51
N PRO A 227 -1.28 -11.11 -3.46
CA PRO A 227 -0.78 -12.44 -3.10
C PRO A 227 -2.01 -13.35 -3.03
N ASP A 228 -1.89 -14.62 -3.39
CA ASP A 228 -3.03 -15.56 -3.41
C ASP A 228 -4.05 -15.22 -2.29
N PRO A 229 -5.37 -15.08 -2.56
CA PRO A 229 -6.31 -14.53 -1.59
C PRO A 229 -6.22 -15.17 -0.20
N GLU A 230 -5.80 -16.44 -0.13
CA GLU A 230 -5.52 -17.13 1.11
C GLU A 230 -4.28 -16.56 1.83
N THR A 231 -3.16 -16.39 1.12
CA THR A 231 -1.97 -15.67 1.64
C THR A 231 -2.33 -14.24 2.06
N ALA A 232 -3.10 -13.49 1.25
CA ALA A 232 -3.51 -12.13 1.61
C ALA A 232 -4.32 -12.10 2.92
N ARG A 233 -5.18 -13.11 3.13
CA ARG A 233 -6.02 -13.26 4.32
C ARG A 233 -5.19 -13.56 5.57
N GLN A 234 -4.07 -14.28 5.46
CA GLN A 234 -3.18 -14.56 6.60
C GLN A 234 -2.54 -13.29 7.17
N TYR A 235 -2.23 -12.30 6.32
CA TYR A 235 -1.68 -11.01 6.73
C TYR A 235 -2.73 -9.92 6.97
N ALA A 236 -4.00 -10.23 6.71
CA ALA A 236 -5.09 -9.28 6.89
C ALA A 236 -5.38 -9.05 8.37
N LYS A 237 -5.59 -7.79 8.75
CA LYS A 237 -5.98 -7.43 10.11
C LYS A 237 -7.43 -7.85 10.37
N GLU A 238 -7.64 -8.50 11.51
CA GLU A 238 -8.96 -8.85 12.03
C GLU A 238 -9.66 -7.62 12.60
N TYR A 239 -10.98 -7.56 12.41
CA TYR A 239 -11.82 -6.54 12.99
C TYR A 239 -13.20 -7.09 13.34
N THR A 240 -13.79 -6.56 14.41
CA THR A 240 -15.11 -6.96 14.86
C THR A 240 -16.16 -5.97 14.36
N TYR A 241 -17.28 -6.48 13.88
CA TYR A 241 -18.45 -5.69 13.52
C TYR A 241 -19.71 -6.45 13.94
N GLN A 242 -20.60 -5.80 14.71
CA GLN A 242 -21.84 -6.40 15.23
C GLN A 242 -21.62 -7.76 15.93
N GLY A 243 -20.56 -7.88 16.73
CA GLY A 243 -20.23 -9.10 17.49
C GLY A 243 -19.68 -10.26 16.65
N LYS A 244 -19.36 -10.03 15.36
CA LYS A 244 -18.75 -11.02 14.48
C LYS A 244 -17.39 -10.54 14.01
N GLU A 245 -16.47 -11.48 13.80
CA GLU A 245 -15.12 -11.18 13.33
C GLU A 245 -15.05 -11.23 11.80
N TYR A 246 -14.23 -10.35 11.24
CA TYR A 246 -14.05 -10.19 9.81
C TYR A 246 -12.60 -9.89 9.46
N LYS A 247 -12.24 -10.22 8.22
CA LYS A 247 -11.00 -9.79 7.57
C LYS A 247 -11.33 -9.05 6.28
N LEU A 248 -10.61 -7.96 6.02
CA LEU A 248 -10.75 -7.17 4.79
C LEU A 248 -9.44 -7.20 4.01
N ILE A 249 -9.53 -7.59 2.74
CA ILE A 249 -8.40 -7.49 1.81
C ILE A 249 -8.79 -6.70 0.56
N PHE A 250 -7.79 -6.06 -0.04
CA PHE A 250 -7.94 -5.38 -1.30
C PHE A 250 -7.62 -6.31 -2.45
N GLN A 251 -8.55 -6.43 -3.39
CA GLN A 251 -8.30 -7.06 -4.66
C GLN A 251 -7.79 -6.00 -5.64
N SER A 252 -6.62 -6.24 -6.22
CA SER A 252 -6.01 -5.33 -7.18
C SER A 252 -6.01 -5.93 -8.58
N ARG A 253 -5.66 -5.12 -9.57
CA ARG A 253 -5.56 -5.52 -10.96
C ARG A 253 -4.33 -4.90 -11.60
N ILE A 254 -3.64 -5.68 -12.42
CA ILE A 254 -2.40 -5.31 -13.13
C ILE A 254 -2.60 -5.39 -14.65
N ASP A 255 -1.92 -4.51 -15.39
CA ASP A 255 -1.73 -4.66 -16.84
C ASP A 255 -0.72 -5.78 -17.14
N PRO A 256 -1.13 -6.90 -17.76
CA PRO A 256 -0.23 -8.00 -18.10
C PRO A 256 0.89 -7.62 -19.07
N ASN A 257 0.74 -6.55 -19.86
CA ASN A 257 1.73 -6.18 -20.87
C ASN A 257 2.88 -5.35 -20.29
N LYS A 258 2.75 -4.91 -19.03
CA LYS A 258 3.69 -4.01 -18.36
C LYS A 258 4.40 -4.68 -17.18
N MET A 259 4.09 -5.95 -16.91
CA MET A 259 4.75 -6.71 -15.85
C MET A 259 6.01 -7.42 -16.37
N VAL A 260 7.03 -7.50 -15.52
CA VAL A 260 8.19 -8.37 -15.70
C VAL A 260 8.08 -9.49 -14.68
N VAL A 261 8.09 -10.74 -15.14
CA VAL A 261 8.06 -11.90 -14.24
C VAL A 261 9.49 -12.29 -13.92
N VAL A 262 9.85 -12.23 -12.64
CA VAL A 262 11.14 -12.68 -12.13
C VAL A 262 10.94 -14.01 -11.43
N LYS A 263 11.57 -15.06 -11.96
CA LYS A 263 11.65 -16.37 -11.31
C LYS A 263 12.91 -16.38 -10.46
N GLN A 264 12.78 -16.48 -9.14
CA GLN A 264 13.95 -16.55 -8.28
C GLN A 264 14.53 -17.98 -8.38
N ALA A 265 15.80 -18.09 -8.79
CA ALA A 265 16.51 -19.35 -8.79
C ALA A 265 17.18 -19.56 -7.43
N GLY A 266 16.88 -20.67 -6.75
CA GLY A 266 17.77 -21.23 -5.73
C GLY A 266 17.60 -20.79 -4.26
N VAL A 267 16.44 -20.29 -3.83
CA VAL A 267 16.16 -20.13 -2.39
C VAL A 267 14.81 -20.76 -2.07
N ASP A 268 14.81 -21.62 -1.05
CA ASP A 268 13.67 -22.43 -0.63
C ASP A 268 12.36 -21.62 -0.53
N GLY A 269 11.47 -21.84 -1.50
CA GLY A 269 10.03 -21.69 -1.29
C GLY A 269 9.37 -20.34 -1.55
N LEU A 270 10.04 -19.32 -2.11
CA LEU A 270 9.36 -18.04 -2.41
C LEU A 270 9.27 -17.74 -3.92
N GLY A 271 8.27 -18.36 -4.56
CA GLY A 271 7.42 -17.83 -5.65
C GLY A 271 7.96 -17.12 -6.92
N GLU A 272 7.11 -17.04 -7.95
CA GLU A 272 7.28 -16.09 -9.07
C GLU A 272 6.93 -14.67 -8.59
N TYR A 273 7.81 -13.69 -8.84
CA TYR A 273 7.56 -12.28 -8.52
C TYR A 273 7.17 -11.49 -9.77
N TRP A 274 6.22 -10.57 -9.63
CA TRP A 274 5.82 -9.67 -10.71
C TRP A 274 6.31 -8.27 -10.40
N LEU A 275 7.27 -7.79 -11.18
CA LEU A 275 7.77 -6.43 -11.12
C LEU A 275 6.96 -5.55 -12.05
N LEU A 276 6.64 -4.35 -11.58
CA LEU A 276 6.03 -3.30 -12.39
C LEU A 276 7.02 -2.15 -12.46
N PRO A 277 7.38 -1.69 -13.66
CA PRO A 277 8.32 -0.57 -13.82
C PRO A 277 7.76 0.72 -13.21
N GLU A 278 6.44 0.87 -13.19
CA GLU A 278 5.74 2.03 -12.62
C GLU A 278 4.45 1.60 -11.92
N GLY A 279 4.10 2.29 -10.83
CA GLY A 279 2.87 2.02 -10.07
C GLY A 279 1.57 2.31 -10.83
N GLY A 280 1.63 3.00 -11.98
CA GLY A 280 0.47 3.36 -12.79
C GLY A 280 -0.28 2.17 -13.39
N TYR A 281 0.35 1.00 -13.44
CA TYR A 281 -0.19 -0.23 -14.04
C TYR A 281 -0.81 -1.19 -13.02
N LEU A 282 -0.94 -0.76 -11.75
CA LEU A 282 -1.55 -1.51 -10.66
C LEU A 282 -2.68 -0.68 -10.05
N ARG A 283 -3.89 -1.22 -10.02
CA ARG A 283 -5.08 -0.49 -9.56
C ARG A 283 -5.92 -1.29 -8.57
N PRO A 284 -6.46 -0.65 -7.51
CA PRO A 284 -7.48 -1.26 -6.67
C PRO A 284 -8.73 -1.54 -7.50
N TYR A 285 -9.32 -2.71 -7.30
CA TYR A 285 -10.36 -3.22 -8.19
C TYR A 285 -11.55 -3.86 -7.46
N GLY A 286 -11.34 -4.28 -6.21
CA GLY A 286 -12.41 -4.70 -5.32
C GLY A 286 -11.95 -4.74 -3.88
N ILE A 287 -12.92 -4.81 -2.96
CA ILE A 287 -12.72 -5.07 -1.54
C ILE A 287 -13.38 -6.41 -1.25
N CYS A 288 -12.63 -7.35 -0.68
CA CYS A 288 -13.13 -8.65 -0.29
C CYS A 288 -13.25 -8.71 1.23
N VAL A 289 -14.46 -8.92 1.74
CA VAL A 289 -14.75 -9.06 3.16
C VAL A 289 -15.02 -10.53 3.47
N TYR A 290 -14.22 -11.08 4.37
CA TYR A 290 -14.29 -12.46 4.83
C TYR A 290 -14.87 -12.46 6.24
N PRO A 291 -15.86 -13.31 6.54
CA PRO A 291 -16.08 -13.70 7.93
C PRO A 291 -14.80 -14.41 8.42
N ALA A 292 -14.29 -14.01 9.58
CA ALA A 292 -13.16 -14.67 10.22
C ALA A 292 -13.64 -15.89 11.02
#